data_AF-A0A9W7L131-F1
#
_entry.id   AF-A0A9W7L131-F1
#
_cell.length_a   1.000
_cell.length_b   1.000
_cell.length_c   1.000
_cell.angle_alpha   90.00
_cell.angle_beta   90.00
_cell.angle_gamma   90.00
#
_symmetry.space_group_name_H-M   'P 1'
#
loop_
_entity.id
_entity.type
_entity.pdbx_description
1 polymer ?
#
loop_
_entity_poly.entity_id
_entity_poly.type
_entity_poly.pdbx_seq_one_letter_code
_entity_poly.pdbx_strand_id
1 'polypeptide(L)'
;MSTSSNNSTFTIKSAPARTPSVLTPLATHSGWLEKKDESGNWNLRFVAAVPHTFLYYFSSDSPTAQPTGIIDLECYTNVIRTPSPPLPSSIPPSSPSILHLCGETSINPNLRSFYFRTPTSAVADLWTGALLGGRHHELLESLSAFKELQGGYSEQLNACNDIAAAAEARGRDAAEELYRARQGAEGWRGEVKRGVMECVKIIGGLGEGSNGGEGGGEGEEQRRAVKRVMKLAKEGDVGGMMDVVVGRVKGQKEELERTRGEVYDLRFEVTKGRAERDVEVAEVKKRAKEREEEVLASGRRAEEAARALAGRMEDLERSREATSLEFNILKGQKEKADRKRREAGEHKRILVKEVIAQRGRVEYYAERNRLLEASVDRKKEGIKGMREQIRELKEKLVAQERLLQAMV
;
A
#
# COMPACT_ATOMS: atom_id res chain seq x y z
N MET A 1 -19.13 43.48 -4.71
CA MET A 1 -18.51 42.35 -5.43
C MET A 1 -17.13 42.79 -5.89
N SER A 2 -16.09 42.46 -5.13
CA SER A 2 -14.71 42.79 -5.48
C SER A 2 -13.96 41.50 -5.79
N THR A 3 -13.63 41.30 -7.06
CA THR A 3 -12.84 40.16 -7.54
C THR A 3 -11.36 40.53 -7.45
N SER A 4 -10.65 39.99 -6.46
CA SER A 4 -9.19 40.07 -6.34
C SER A 4 -8.54 39.14 -7.36
N SER A 5 -7.83 39.69 -8.35
CA SER A 5 -7.01 38.95 -9.30
C SER A 5 -5.58 38.78 -8.76
N ASN A 6 -5.33 37.66 -8.07
CA ASN A 6 -3.97 37.27 -7.68
C ASN A 6 -3.24 36.62 -8.86
N ASN A 7 -2.71 37.44 -9.77
CA ASN A 7 -1.74 37.00 -10.78
C ASN A 7 -0.33 37.02 -10.15
N SER A 8 0.04 35.93 -9.48
CA SER A 8 1.41 35.73 -9.02
C SER A 8 2.32 35.43 -10.21
N THR A 9 2.99 36.45 -10.74
CA THR A 9 4.04 36.29 -11.75
C THR A 9 5.28 35.70 -11.09
N PHE A 10 5.45 34.38 -11.18
CA PHE A 10 6.71 33.73 -10.80
C PHE A 10 7.82 34.18 -11.75
N THR A 11 8.71 35.04 -11.27
CA THR A 11 9.99 35.34 -11.94
C THR A 11 10.88 34.12 -11.75
N ILE A 12 10.91 33.23 -12.74
CA ILE A 12 11.87 32.12 -12.79
C ILE A 12 13.25 32.77 -12.81
N LYS A 13 14.04 32.53 -11.75
CA LYS A 13 15.45 32.94 -11.66
C LYS A 13 16.14 32.57 -12.97
N SER A 14 16.68 33.57 -13.66
CA SER A 14 17.37 33.44 -14.94
C SER A 14 18.28 32.21 -14.93
N ALA A 15 18.10 31.32 -15.91
CA ALA A 15 19.01 30.18 -16.08
C ALA A 15 20.46 30.68 -16.14
N PRO A 16 21.42 29.98 -15.50
CA PRO A 16 22.82 30.39 -15.49
C PRO A 16 23.33 30.57 -16.92
N ALA A 17 24.21 31.56 -17.11
CA ALA A 17 24.77 31.87 -18.41
C ALA A 17 25.50 30.63 -18.98
N ARG A 18 25.17 30.26 -20.23
CA ARG A 18 25.71 29.06 -20.89
C ARG A 18 27.01 29.36 -21.63
N THR A 19 27.95 30.01 -20.95
CA THR A 19 29.24 30.41 -21.55
C THR A 19 30.34 29.38 -21.24
N PRO A 20 31.45 29.37 -22.00
CA PRO A 20 32.57 28.46 -21.74
C PRO A 20 33.11 28.54 -20.32
N SER A 21 33.20 29.75 -19.74
CA SER A 21 33.72 29.95 -18.38
C SER A 21 32.84 29.34 -17.30
N VAL A 22 31.53 29.28 -17.52
CA VAL A 22 30.57 28.69 -16.59
C VAL A 22 30.46 27.17 -16.78
N LEU A 23 30.48 26.69 -18.02
CA LEU A 23 30.25 25.28 -18.31
C LEU A 23 31.51 24.41 -18.17
N THR A 24 32.70 24.94 -18.43
CA THR A 24 33.96 24.18 -18.34
C THR A 24 34.20 23.57 -16.96
N PRO A 25 34.03 24.30 -15.83
CA PRO A 25 34.17 23.72 -14.49
C PRO A 25 33.13 22.64 -14.16
N LEU A 26 32.00 22.65 -14.86
CA LEU A 26 30.91 21.69 -14.67
C LEU A 26 31.06 20.48 -15.61
N ALA A 27 31.88 20.58 -16.66
CA ALA A 27 31.98 19.58 -17.70
C ALA A 27 32.78 18.34 -17.23
N THR A 28 32.33 17.14 -17.60
CA THR A 28 33.14 15.92 -17.47
C THR A 28 34.38 15.98 -18.34
N HIS A 29 34.27 16.64 -19.50
CA HIS A 29 35.41 16.95 -20.34
C HIS A 29 35.14 18.17 -21.21
N SER A 30 36.18 18.96 -21.48
CA SER A 30 36.13 20.11 -22.36
C SER A 30 37.42 20.26 -23.15
N GLY A 31 37.33 20.75 -24.38
CA GLY A 31 38.49 20.96 -25.23
C GLY A 31 38.12 21.29 -26.67
N TRP A 32 39.13 21.49 -27.50
CA TRP A 32 38.96 21.82 -28.91
C TRP A 32 38.77 20.56 -29.76
N LEU A 33 37.68 20.55 -30.54
CA LEU A 33 37.37 19.51 -31.52
C LEU A 33 36.97 20.14 -32.85
N GLU A 34 37.24 19.46 -33.95
CA GLU A 34 36.69 19.88 -35.23
C GLU A 34 35.32 19.24 -35.43
N LYS A 35 34.28 20.07 -35.56
CA LYS A 35 32.91 19.61 -35.79
C LYS A 35 32.57 19.74 -37.27
N LYS A 36 32.00 18.68 -37.85
CA LYS A 36 31.44 18.72 -39.20
C LYS A 36 30.12 19.51 -39.20
N ASP A 37 30.01 20.49 -40.10
CA ASP A 37 28.77 21.23 -40.33
C ASP A 37 27.84 20.52 -41.33
N GLU A 38 26.70 21.13 -41.63
CA GLU A 38 25.70 20.58 -42.56
C GLU A 38 26.17 20.58 -44.00
N SER A 39 27.09 21.48 -44.36
CA SER A 39 27.73 21.55 -45.67
C SER A 39 28.88 20.53 -45.82
N GLY A 40 29.23 19.85 -44.74
CA GLY A 40 30.28 18.83 -44.70
C GLY A 40 31.67 19.36 -44.39
N ASN A 41 31.82 20.65 -44.08
CA ASN A 41 33.09 21.27 -43.73
C ASN A 41 33.42 21.04 -42.24
N TRP A 42 34.70 20.87 -41.95
CA TRP A 42 35.22 20.74 -40.59
C TRP A 42 35.56 22.12 -40.04
N ASN A 43 34.97 22.46 -38.90
CA ASN A 43 35.21 23.73 -38.22
C ASN A 43 35.72 23.47 -36.81
N LEU A 44 36.80 24.14 -36.43
CA LEU A 44 37.32 24.05 -35.08
C LEU A 44 36.34 24.70 -34.09
N ARG A 45 35.98 23.98 -33.02
CA ARG A 45 35.02 24.42 -31.99
C ARG A 45 35.55 24.08 -30.61
N PHE A 46 35.35 24.99 -29.66
CA PHE A 46 35.52 24.65 -28.25
C PHE A 46 34.28 23.88 -27.80
N VAL A 47 34.47 22.72 -27.18
CA VAL A 47 33.38 21.79 -26.82
C VAL A 47 33.44 21.54 -25.32
N ALA A 48 32.28 21.48 -24.67
CA ALA A 48 32.13 21.12 -23.26
C ALA A 48 31.01 20.08 -23.10
N ALA A 49 31.38 18.87 -22.66
CA ALA A 49 30.44 17.81 -22.30
C ALA A 49 30.00 18.04 -20.86
N VAL A 50 28.83 18.65 -20.67
CA VAL A 50 28.26 18.85 -19.34
C VAL A 50 27.56 17.56 -18.92
N PRO A 51 27.71 17.12 -17.67
CA PRO A 51 27.07 15.91 -17.18
C PRO A 51 25.58 15.79 -17.54
N HIS A 52 25.19 14.56 -17.82
CA HIS A 52 23.81 14.04 -17.90
C HIS A 52 23.02 14.34 -19.18
N THR A 53 23.13 15.50 -19.83
CA THR A 53 22.20 15.79 -20.95
C THR A 53 22.75 16.58 -22.12
N PHE A 54 23.81 17.38 -21.99
CA PHE A 54 24.12 18.33 -23.07
C PHE A 54 25.60 18.43 -23.42
N LEU A 55 25.87 18.37 -24.73
CA LEU A 55 27.14 18.74 -25.33
C LEU A 55 27.02 20.14 -25.92
N TYR A 56 27.77 21.09 -25.38
CA TYR A 56 27.83 22.46 -25.86
C TYR A 56 29.04 22.64 -26.77
N TYR A 57 28.87 23.39 -27.86
CA TYR A 57 30.00 23.78 -28.70
C TYR A 57 29.94 25.27 -29.08
N PHE A 58 31.11 25.89 -29.14
CA PHE A 58 31.32 27.33 -29.28
C PHE A 58 32.26 27.64 -30.44
N SER A 59 32.13 28.82 -31.05
CA SER A 59 33.09 29.34 -32.03
C SER A 59 34.43 29.71 -31.40
N SER A 60 34.44 30.06 -30.12
CA SER A 60 35.63 30.41 -29.34
C SER A 60 35.49 30.00 -27.89
N ASP A 61 36.60 29.94 -27.16
CA ASP A 61 36.67 29.70 -25.72
C ASP A 61 36.52 30.98 -24.87
N SER A 62 36.14 32.09 -25.50
CA SER A 62 35.91 33.37 -24.82
C SER A 62 34.85 33.21 -23.71
N PRO A 63 35.06 33.78 -22.51
CA PRO A 63 34.15 33.63 -21.37
C PRO A 63 32.76 34.21 -21.61
N THR A 64 32.60 35.04 -22.64
CA THR A 64 31.32 35.65 -23.04
C THR A 64 30.74 35.02 -24.31
N ALA A 65 31.40 34.02 -24.90
CA ALA A 65 30.91 33.37 -26.11
C ALA A 65 29.58 32.65 -25.81
N GLN A 66 28.61 32.86 -26.71
CA GLN A 66 27.37 32.10 -26.70
C GLN A 66 27.56 30.77 -27.44
N PRO A 67 26.86 29.70 -27.02
CA PRO A 67 26.98 28.41 -27.67
C PRO A 67 26.49 28.50 -29.11
N THR A 68 27.30 28.00 -30.05
CA THR A 68 26.91 27.85 -31.45
C THR A 68 25.85 26.76 -31.61
N GLY A 69 25.86 25.78 -30.72
CA GLY A 69 24.78 24.82 -30.60
C GLY A 69 24.90 23.95 -29.37
N ILE A 70 23.83 23.20 -29.13
CA ILE A 70 23.64 22.33 -27.98
C ILE A 70 23.11 21.01 -28.54
N ILE A 71 23.71 19.91 -28.13
CA ILE A 71 23.27 18.56 -28.50
C ILE A 71 22.76 17.89 -27.23
N ASP A 72 21.48 17.54 -27.23
CA ASP A 72 20.92 16.69 -26.20
C ASP A 72 21.46 15.28 -26.35
N LEU A 73 22.31 14.87 -25.42
CA LEU A 73 22.96 13.59 -25.39
C LEU A 73 22.01 12.46 -24.96
N GLU A 74 20.83 12.71 -24.39
CA GLU A 74 19.93 11.66 -23.90
C GLU A 74 19.61 10.60 -24.97
N CYS A 75 19.50 11.03 -26.23
CA CYS A 75 19.18 10.16 -27.36
C CYS A 75 20.40 9.52 -28.05
N TYR A 76 21.64 9.85 -27.64
CA TYR A 76 22.87 9.40 -28.31
C TYR A 76 23.56 8.31 -27.50
N THR A 77 23.04 7.09 -27.58
CA THR A 77 23.51 5.96 -26.78
C THR A 77 24.84 5.38 -27.26
N ASN A 78 25.30 5.73 -28.46
CA ASN A 78 26.51 5.17 -29.06
C ASN A 78 27.44 6.25 -29.64
N VAL A 79 28.75 5.97 -29.56
CA VAL A 79 29.79 6.78 -30.21
C VAL A 79 30.61 5.83 -31.09
N ILE A 80 30.35 5.86 -32.39
CA ILE A 80 31.11 5.05 -33.35
C ILE A 80 32.42 5.76 -33.65
N ARG A 81 33.54 5.06 -33.48
CA ARG A 81 34.87 5.57 -33.79
C ARG A 81 35.30 5.06 -35.14
N THR A 82 35.66 5.96 -36.04
CA THR A 82 36.24 5.62 -37.34
C THR A 82 37.63 6.22 -37.46
N PRO A 83 38.66 5.43 -37.81
CA PRO A 83 39.98 5.97 -38.10
C PRO A 83 39.87 6.90 -39.31
N SER A 84 40.38 8.12 -39.17
CA SER A 84 40.44 9.06 -40.30
C SER A 84 41.60 8.65 -41.22
N PRO A 85 41.42 8.69 -42.55
CA PRO A 85 42.52 8.40 -43.48
C PRO A 85 43.70 9.35 -43.20
N PRO A 86 44.94 8.84 -43.26
CA PRO A 86 46.12 9.64 -43.00
C PRO A 86 46.21 10.80 -43.99
N LEU A 87 46.48 12.00 -43.47
CA LEU A 87 46.75 13.18 -44.30
C LEU A 87 48.08 12.95 -45.06
N PRO A 88 48.17 13.30 -46.35
CA PRO A 88 49.28 12.90 -47.23
C PRO A 88 50.65 13.55 -46.93
N SER A 89 50.85 14.30 -45.84
CA SER A 89 52.03 15.17 -45.71
C SER A 89 52.79 15.19 -44.36
N SER A 90 52.52 14.34 -43.37
CA SER A 90 53.42 14.30 -42.19
C SER A 90 53.33 13.02 -41.33
N ILE A 91 54.48 12.34 -41.18
CA ILE A 91 55.11 11.65 -40.03
C ILE A 91 54.18 11.16 -38.88
N PRO A 92 54.26 9.88 -38.44
CA PRO A 92 53.43 9.32 -37.34
C PRO A 92 53.87 9.88 -35.96
N PRO A 93 53.04 9.84 -34.88
CA PRO A 93 52.18 8.71 -34.54
C PRO A 93 50.86 9.09 -33.83
N SER A 94 49.81 9.36 -34.59
CA SER A 94 48.43 8.98 -34.23
C SER A 94 47.51 9.49 -35.31
N SER A 95 46.87 8.59 -36.06
CA SER A 95 45.86 8.99 -37.03
C SER A 95 44.72 9.71 -36.30
N PRO A 96 44.22 10.84 -36.84
CA PRO A 96 43.04 11.49 -36.27
C PRO A 96 41.88 10.50 -36.24
N SER A 97 41.02 10.61 -35.24
CA SER A 97 39.85 9.74 -35.10
C SER A 97 38.57 10.55 -35.22
N ILE A 98 37.61 10.03 -35.97
CA ILE A 98 36.28 10.62 -36.11
C ILE A 98 35.35 9.93 -35.13
N LEU A 99 34.78 10.72 -34.23
CA LEU A 99 33.70 10.36 -33.33
C LEU A 99 32.38 10.65 -34.04
N HIS A 100 31.59 9.61 -34.28
CA HIS A 100 30.25 9.70 -34.84
C HIS A 100 29.25 9.46 -33.71
N LEU A 101 28.59 10.54 -33.28
CA LEU A 101 27.49 10.48 -32.33
C LEU A 101 26.23 10.15 -33.12
N CYS A 102 25.65 8.99 -32.82
CA CYS A 102 24.38 8.54 -33.37
C CYS A 102 23.54 7.87 -32.28
N GLY A 103 22.22 7.94 -32.45
CA GLY A 103 21.29 7.15 -31.66
C GLY A 103 21.15 5.74 -32.23
N GLU A 104 20.39 4.92 -31.54
CA GLU A 104 20.05 3.59 -32.03
C GLU A 104 19.01 3.70 -33.15
N THR A 105 19.35 3.24 -34.37
CA THR A 105 18.49 3.36 -35.56
C THR A 105 17.16 2.63 -35.39
N SER A 106 17.10 1.60 -34.54
CA SER A 106 15.90 0.85 -34.17
C SER A 106 14.91 1.69 -33.35
N ILE A 107 15.41 2.54 -32.46
CA ILE A 107 14.62 3.35 -31.53
C ILE A 107 14.28 4.70 -32.15
N ASN A 108 15.25 5.35 -32.81
CA ASN A 108 15.10 6.72 -33.28
C ASN A 108 15.79 6.95 -34.65
N PRO A 109 15.21 6.42 -35.75
CA PRO A 109 15.84 6.44 -37.08
C PRO A 109 16.05 7.83 -37.67
N ASN A 110 15.29 8.82 -37.19
CA ASN A 110 15.37 10.21 -37.65
C ASN A 110 16.32 11.06 -36.80
N LEU A 111 17.03 10.47 -35.83
CA LEU A 111 17.94 11.22 -34.98
C LEU A 111 19.13 11.71 -35.81
N ARG A 112 19.35 13.03 -35.78
CA ARG A 112 20.45 13.68 -36.49
C ARG A 112 21.79 13.13 -36.02
N SER A 113 22.70 12.80 -36.94
CA SER A 113 24.07 12.41 -36.60
C SER A 113 24.99 13.61 -36.46
N PHE A 114 25.96 13.53 -35.55
CA PHE A 114 27.02 14.52 -35.41
C PHE A 114 28.40 13.86 -35.53
N TYR A 115 29.33 14.59 -36.15
CA TYR A 115 30.68 14.12 -36.38
C TYR A 115 31.68 15.10 -35.78
N PHE A 116 32.60 14.58 -34.96
CA PHE A 116 33.70 15.32 -34.39
C PHE A 116 35.01 14.63 -34.75
N ARG A 117 36.02 15.40 -35.17
CA ARG A 117 37.37 14.90 -35.42
C ARG A 117 38.27 15.31 -34.26
N THR A 118 38.99 14.32 -33.76
CA THR A 118 39.96 14.44 -32.67
C THR A 118 41.37 14.36 -33.27
N PRO A 119 42.36 15.06 -32.66
CA PRO A 119 43.71 15.07 -33.19
C PRO A 119 44.41 13.71 -33.07
N THR A 120 44.07 12.92 -32.05
CA THR A 120 44.70 11.64 -31.76
C THR A 120 43.68 10.61 -31.31
N SER A 121 43.98 9.32 -31.48
CA SER A 121 43.14 8.23 -30.95
C SER A 121 42.96 8.34 -29.44
N ALA A 122 44.02 8.64 -28.68
CA ALA A 122 43.94 8.78 -27.22
C ALA A 122 42.97 9.88 -26.77
N VAL A 123 42.92 11.01 -27.50
CA VAL A 123 41.94 12.07 -27.23
C VAL A 123 40.52 11.57 -27.54
N ALA A 124 40.34 10.78 -28.61
CA ALA A 124 39.06 10.14 -28.87
C ALA A 124 38.64 9.16 -27.76
N ASP A 125 39.55 8.45 -27.12
CA ASP A 125 39.22 7.58 -25.97
C ASP A 125 38.66 8.39 -24.78
N LEU A 126 39.32 9.51 -24.44
CA LEU A 126 38.86 10.42 -23.40
C LEU A 126 37.47 10.99 -23.69
N TRP A 127 37.24 11.45 -24.93
CA TRP A 127 35.93 11.97 -25.33
C TRP A 127 34.85 10.90 -25.38
N THR A 128 35.14 9.69 -25.86
CA THR A 128 34.19 8.56 -25.80
C THR A 128 33.82 8.24 -24.35
N GLY A 129 34.81 8.22 -23.44
CA GLY A 129 34.58 8.06 -22.01
C GLY A 129 33.72 9.18 -21.41
N ALA A 130 33.98 10.44 -21.76
CA ALA A 130 33.19 11.57 -21.26
C ALA A 130 31.74 11.60 -21.80
N LEU A 131 31.55 11.23 -23.07
CA LEU A 131 30.24 11.20 -23.73
C LEU A 131 29.38 10.02 -23.27
N LEU A 132 29.98 8.87 -22.96
CA LEU A 132 29.26 7.65 -22.58
C LEU A 132 29.27 7.37 -21.06
N GLY A 133 30.40 7.61 -20.40
CA GLY A 133 30.73 7.06 -19.09
C GLY A 133 29.85 7.55 -17.95
N GLY A 134 29.61 8.86 -17.83
CA GLY A 134 28.76 9.41 -16.77
C GLY A 134 27.31 8.90 -16.86
N ARG A 135 26.75 8.87 -18.07
CA ARG A 135 25.37 8.43 -18.29
C ARG A 135 25.19 6.92 -18.09
N HIS A 136 26.17 6.12 -18.52
CA HIS A 136 26.05 4.67 -18.40
C HIS A 136 26.02 4.26 -16.93
N HIS A 137 26.86 4.88 -16.08
CA HIS A 137 26.91 4.57 -14.67
C HIS A 137 25.60 4.93 -13.96
N GLU A 138 25.07 6.13 -14.15
CA GLU A 138 23.82 6.55 -13.52
C GLU A 138 22.61 5.78 -14.02
N LEU A 139 22.57 5.44 -15.31
CA LEU A 139 21.49 4.62 -15.83
C LEU A 139 21.56 3.21 -15.25
N LEU A 140 22.77 2.66 -15.02
CA LEU A 140 22.95 1.41 -14.30
C LEU A 140 22.54 1.53 -12.83
N GLU A 141 22.89 2.62 -12.14
CA GLU A 141 22.46 2.86 -10.75
C GLU A 141 20.95 3.01 -10.64
N SER A 142 20.33 3.80 -11.51
CA SER A 142 18.87 3.97 -11.59
C SER A 142 18.16 2.65 -11.90
N LEU A 143 18.70 1.86 -12.83
CA LEU A 143 18.18 0.54 -13.16
C LEU A 143 18.38 -0.46 -12.00
N SER A 144 19.49 -0.35 -11.26
CA SER A 144 19.73 -1.14 -10.04
C SER A 144 18.74 -0.78 -8.93
N ALA A 145 18.55 0.51 -8.67
CA ALA A 145 17.58 1.01 -7.70
C ALA A 145 16.15 0.61 -8.08
N PHE A 146 15.80 0.64 -9.38
CA PHE A 146 14.50 0.17 -9.85
C PHE A 146 14.32 -1.33 -9.64
N LYS A 147 15.36 -2.14 -9.88
CA LYS A 147 15.31 -3.59 -9.59
C LYS A 147 15.17 -3.88 -8.11
N GLU A 148 15.86 -3.13 -7.25
CA GLU A 148 15.75 -3.24 -5.79
C GLU A 148 14.34 -2.90 -5.32
N LEU A 149 13.77 -1.80 -5.83
CA LEU A 149 12.39 -1.41 -5.56
C LEU A 149 11.37 -2.45 -6.06
N GLN A 150 11.61 -3.05 -7.22
CA GLN A 150 10.79 -4.15 -7.73
C GLN A 150 10.87 -5.40 -6.84
N GLY A 151 12.06 -5.71 -6.30
CA GLY A 151 12.26 -6.77 -5.31
C GLY A 151 11.47 -6.51 -4.03
N GLY A 152 11.56 -5.30 -3.49
CA GLY A 152 10.82 -4.87 -2.30
C GLY A 152 9.30 -4.97 -2.45
N TYR A 153 8.75 -4.63 -3.62
CA TYR A 153 7.31 -4.83 -3.87
C TYR A 153 6.90 -6.30 -3.89
N SER A 154 7.76 -7.18 -4.41
CA SER A 154 7.47 -8.63 -4.38
C SER A 154 7.46 -9.17 -2.96
N GLU A 155 8.39 -8.72 -2.11
CA GLU A 155 8.43 -9.09 -0.68
C GLU A 155 7.21 -8.55 0.08
N GLN A 156 6.84 -7.29 -0.15
CA GLN A 156 5.63 -6.70 0.45
C GLN A 156 4.37 -7.43 0.02
N LEU A 157 4.25 -7.81 -1.26
CA LEU A 157 3.12 -8.58 -1.76
C LEU A 157 3.04 -9.96 -1.09
N ASN A 158 4.18 -10.63 -0.93
CA ASN A 158 4.24 -11.92 -0.22
C ASN A 158 3.83 -11.77 1.25
N ALA A 159 4.33 -10.74 1.95
CA ALA A 159 3.94 -10.45 3.33
C ALA A 159 2.44 -10.18 3.47
N CYS A 160 1.84 -9.42 2.54
CA CYS A 160 0.39 -9.20 2.51
C CYS A 160 -0.40 -10.51 2.28
N ASN A 161 0.08 -11.38 1.39
CA ASN A 161 -0.53 -12.68 1.16
C ASN A 161 -0.46 -13.58 2.40
N ASP A 162 0.67 -13.57 3.13
CA ASP A 162 0.83 -14.34 4.37
C ASP A 162 -0.11 -13.83 5.47
N ILE A 163 -0.25 -12.50 5.61
CA ILE A 163 -1.21 -11.88 6.54
C ILE A 163 -2.65 -12.27 6.19
N ALA A 164 -3.00 -12.24 4.90
CA ALA A 164 -4.32 -12.65 4.44
C ALA A 164 -4.59 -14.13 4.74
N ALA A 165 -3.64 -15.01 4.43
CA ALA A 165 -3.74 -16.44 4.73
C ALA A 165 -3.88 -16.71 6.24
N ALA A 166 -3.14 -15.98 7.08
CA ALA A 166 -3.26 -16.07 8.54
C ALA A 166 -4.59 -15.53 9.06
N ALA A 167 -5.16 -14.50 8.43
CA ALA A 167 -6.50 -14.00 8.76
C ALA A 167 -7.58 -15.01 8.37
N GLU A 168 -7.49 -15.64 7.20
CA GLU A 168 -8.40 -16.69 6.75
C GLU A 168 -8.34 -17.94 7.64
N ALA A 169 -7.14 -18.34 8.08
CA ALA A 169 -6.97 -19.43 9.04
C ALA A 169 -7.67 -19.12 10.37
N ARG A 170 -7.43 -17.94 10.95
CA ARG A 170 -8.10 -17.49 12.18
C ARG A 170 -9.63 -17.40 12.02
N GLY A 171 -10.11 -16.97 10.86
CA GLY A 171 -11.53 -16.94 10.54
C GLY A 171 -12.16 -18.33 10.52
N ARG A 172 -11.46 -19.34 9.99
CA ARG A 172 -11.89 -20.74 10.03
C ARG A 172 -11.92 -21.29 11.45
N ASP A 173 -10.86 -21.06 12.23
CA ASP A 173 -10.78 -21.52 13.63
C ASP A 173 -11.91 -20.93 14.49
N ALA A 174 -12.17 -19.62 14.33
CA ALA A 174 -13.27 -18.95 15.03
C ALA A 174 -14.65 -19.47 14.61
N ALA A 175 -14.83 -19.79 13.33
CA ALA A 175 -16.08 -20.39 12.83
C ALA A 175 -16.29 -21.80 13.40
N GLU A 176 -15.24 -22.62 13.49
CA GLU A 176 -15.30 -23.93 14.13
C GLU A 176 -15.61 -23.82 15.63
N GLU A 177 -15.01 -22.87 16.34
CA GLU A 177 -15.28 -22.64 17.76
C GLU A 177 -16.73 -22.21 18.01
N LEU A 178 -17.25 -21.27 17.21
CA LEU A 178 -18.66 -20.86 17.26
C LEU A 178 -19.61 -22.03 16.96
N TYR A 179 -19.24 -22.89 16.00
CA TYR A 179 -20.00 -24.09 15.70
C TYR A 179 -20.04 -25.07 16.89
N ARG A 180 -18.89 -25.32 17.54
CA ARG A 180 -18.81 -26.14 18.76
C ARG A 180 -19.62 -25.54 19.92
N ALA A 181 -19.51 -24.23 20.12
CA ALA A 181 -20.28 -23.53 21.15
C ALA A 181 -21.79 -23.64 20.92
N ARG A 182 -22.24 -23.54 19.66
CA ARG A 182 -23.64 -23.72 19.29
C ARG A 182 -24.13 -25.14 19.55
N GLN A 183 -23.36 -26.16 19.15
CA GLN A 183 -23.69 -27.55 19.45
C GLN A 183 -23.80 -27.81 20.95
N GLY A 184 -22.86 -27.27 21.75
CA GLY A 184 -22.90 -27.36 23.21
C GLY A 184 -24.16 -26.72 23.82
N ALA A 185 -24.53 -25.53 23.34
CA ALA A 185 -25.73 -24.83 23.80
C ALA A 185 -27.03 -25.56 23.43
N GLU A 186 -27.09 -26.20 22.25
CA GLU A 186 -28.22 -27.04 21.84
C GLU A 186 -28.32 -28.31 22.70
N GLY A 187 -27.18 -28.93 23.03
CA GLY A 187 -27.13 -30.06 23.97
C GLY A 187 -27.65 -29.71 25.36
N TRP A 188 -27.20 -28.57 25.93
CA TRP A 188 -27.64 -28.11 27.25
C TRP A 188 -29.14 -27.78 27.30
N ARG A 189 -29.70 -27.17 26.25
CA ARG A 189 -31.17 -26.96 26.13
C ARG A 189 -31.94 -28.29 26.16
N GLY A 190 -31.39 -29.32 25.52
CA GLY A 190 -31.94 -30.67 25.56
C GLY A 190 -31.97 -31.25 26.98
N GLU A 191 -30.89 -31.07 27.74
CA GLU A 191 -30.80 -31.48 29.15
C GLU A 191 -31.78 -30.75 30.06
N VAL A 192 -31.85 -29.42 29.97
CA VAL A 192 -32.81 -28.61 30.75
C VAL A 192 -34.24 -29.05 30.47
N LYS A 193 -34.59 -29.27 29.19
CA LYS A 193 -35.92 -29.75 28.81
C LYS A 193 -36.24 -31.11 29.43
N ARG A 194 -35.27 -32.04 29.48
CA ARG A 194 -35.42 -33.34 30.14
C ARG A 194 -35.64 -33.18 31.65
N GLY A 195 -34.82 -32.36 32.32
CA GLY A 195 -34.94 -32.13 33.77
C GLY A 195 -36.26 -31.46 34.18
N VAL A 196 -36.75 -30.49 33.39
CA VAL A 196 -38.05 -29.84 33.65
C VAL A 196 -39.20 -30.85 33.53
N MET A 197 -39.19 -31.73 32.53
CA MET A 197 -40.21 -32.77 32.37
C MET A 197 -40.22 -33.75 33.56
N GLU A 198 -39.04 -34.08 34.08
CA GLU A 198 -38.90 -34.96 35.26
C GLU A 198 -39.47 -34.30 36.52
N CYS A 199 -39.20 -33.02 36.75
CA CYS A 199 -39.74 -32.27 37.88
C CYS A 199 -41.28 -32.15 37.85
N VAL A 200 -41.87 -31.89 36.67
CA VAL A 200 -43.33 -31.83 36.49
C VAL A 200 -43.98 -33.17 36.85
N LYS A 201 -43.33 -34.29 36.54
CA LYS A 201 -43.80 -35.64 36.86
C LYS A 201 -43.84 -35.90 38.38
N ILE A 202 -42.88 -35.36 39.12
CA ILE A 202 -42.81 -35.49 40.59
C ILE A 202 -43.90 -34.65 41.25
N ILE A 203 -44.10 -33.41 40.79
CA ILE A 203 -45.07 -32.47 41.37
C ILE A 203 -46.51 -32.94 41.14
N GLY A 204 -46.80 -33.57 40.00
CA GLY A 204 -48.12 -34.14 39.72
C GLY A 204 -48.54 -35.32 40.62
N GLY A 205 -47.62 -35.88 41.43
CA GLY A 205 -47.88 -37.08 42.24
C GLY A 205 -48.11 -36.88 43.74
N LEU A 206 -48.00 -35.66 44.28
CA LEU A 206 -47.95 -35.40 45.74
C LEU A 206 -49.28 -34.92 46.38
N GLY A 207 -50.42 -35.23 45.77
CA GLY A 207 -51.73 -34.69 46.15
C GLY A 207 -52.64 -35.60 46.98
N GLU A 208 -52.15 -36.49 47.84
CA GLU A 208 -53.03 -37.27 48.74
C GLU A 208 -52.40 -37.52 50.13
N GLY A 209 -53.00 -36.92 51.16
CA GLY A 209 -52.94 -37.37 52.55
C GLY A 209 -52.06 -36.57 53.52
N SER A 210 -52.68 -35.94 54.53
CA SER A 210 -52.47 -36.32 55.95
C SER A 210 -53.16 -35.31 56.90
N ASN A 211 -53.62 -35.84 58.03
CA ASN A 211 -54.61 -35.32 58.98
C ASN A 211 -54.02 -35.40 60.42
N GLY A 212 -54.31 -34.39 61.27
CA GLY A 212 -54.63 -34.55 62.71
C GLY A 212 -53.56 -34.68 63.82
N GLY A 213 -53.92 -34.17 65.02
CA GLY A 213 -53.41 -34.50 66.38
C GLY A 213 -52.92 -33.27 67.19
N GLU A 214 -53.52 -32.70 68.27
CA GLU A 214 -54.13 -33.12 69.56
C GLU A 214 -53.16 -33.57 70.70
N GLY A 215 -53.23 -32.91 71.87
CA GLY A 215 -52.57 -33.32 73.12
C GLY A 215 -52.98 -32.49 74.37
N GLY A 216 -53.29 -33.13 75.50
CA GLY A 216 -53.52 -32.49 76.80
C GLY A 216 -53.89 -33.45 77.95
N GLY A 217 -52.97 -33.68 78.90
CA GLY A 217 -53.10 -34.69 79.97
C GLY A 217 -52.71 -34.29 81.41
N GLU A 218 -52.38 -33.03 81.71
CA GLU A 218 -51.85 -32.65 83.04
C GLU A 218 -52.91 -32.27 84.11
N GLY A 219 -54.17 -32.08 83.72
CA GLY A 219 -55.20 -31.52 84.62
C GLY A 219 -55.79 -32.47 85.67
N GLU A 220 -55.57 -33.79 85.56
CA GLU A 220 -56.29 -34.79 86.36
C GLU A 220 -55.64 -35.10 87.70
N GLU A 221 -54.31 -34.99 87.79
CA GLU A 221 -53.55 -35.38 88.99
C GLU A 221 -53.65 -34.35 90.11
N GLN A 222 -53.66 -33.05 89.77
CA GLN A 222 -53.86 -31.97 90.74
C GLN A 222 -55.21 -32.05 91.47
N ARG A 223 -56.27 -32.54 90.80
CA ARG A 223 -57.61 -32.68 91.40
C ARG A 223 -57.68 -33.77 92.46
N ARG A 224 -56.83 -34.80 92.39
CA ARG A 224 -56.79 -35.90 93.38
C ARG A 224 -56.03 -35.54 94.66
N ALA A 225 -55.02 -34.68 94.57
CA ALA A 225 -54.27 -34.21 95.74
C ALA A 225 -55.12 -33.27 96.64
N VAL A 226 -55.89 -32.35 96.03
CA VAL A 226 -56.75 -31.40 96.75
C VAL A 226 -57.86 -32.12 97.53
N LYS A 227 -58.44 -33.19 96.96
CA LYS A 227 -59.47 -34.00 97.65
C LYS A 227 -58.94 -34.71 98.89
N ARG A 228 -57.67 -35.13 98.91
CA ARG A 228 -57.05 -35.80 100.07
C ARG A 228 -56.78 -34.83 101.22
N VAL A 229 -56.31 -33.62 100.92
CA VAL A 229 -56.07 -32.57 101.93
C VAL A 229 -57.38 -32.10 102.58
N MET A 230 -58.44 -31.93 101.79
CA MET A 230 -59.77 -31.55 102.30
C MET A 230 -60.41 -32.61 103.21
N LYS A 231 -60.11 -33.90 102.99
CA LYS A 231 -60.61 -34.98 103.84
C LYS A 231 -59.92 -34.98 105.20
N LEU A 232 -58.59 -34.85 105.23
CA LEU A 232 -57.80 -34.82 106.46
C LEU A 232 -58.10 -33.58 107.32
N ALA A 233 -58.41 -32.43 106.70
CA ALA A 233 -58.83 -31.22 107.41
C ALA A 233 -60.15 -31.36 108.18
N LYS A 234 -61.08 -32.21 107.70
CA LYS A 234 -62.34 -32.49 108.39
C LYS A 234 -62.18 -33.41 109.60
N GLU A 235 -61.10 -34.20 109.63
CA GLU A 235 -60.82 -35.20 110.66
C GLU A 235 -59.95 -34.63 111.81
N GLY A 236 -59.53 -33.36 111.72
CA GLY A 236 -58.71 -32.70 112.75
C GLY A 236 -57.26 -33.21 112.81
N ASP A 237 -56.85 -34.03 111.85
CA ASP A 237 -55.54 -34.66 111.76
C ASP A 237 -54.52 -33.71 111.10
N VAL A 238 -54.00 -32.80 111.92
CA VAL A 238 -52.96 -31.84 111.52
C VAL A 238 -51.66 -32.56 111.11
N GLY A 239 -51.37 -33.73 111.69
CA GLY A 239 -50.20 -34.55 111.34
C GLY A 239 -50.28 -35.10 109.92
N GLY A 240 -51.40 -35.72 109.56
CA GLY A 240 -51.65 -36.23 108.21
C GLY A 240 -51.69 -35.13 107.14
N MET A 241 -52.20 -33.94 107.47
CA MET A 241 -52.11 -32.78 106.57
C MET A 241 -50.66 -32.32 106.37
N MET A 242 -49.86 -32.30 107.43
CA MET A 242 -48.44 -31.93 107.37
C MET A 242 -47.65 -32.94 106.52
N ASP A 243 -47.93 -34.24 106.62
CA ASP A 243 -47.28 -35.28 105.82
C ASP A 243 -47.60 -35.20 104.32
N VAL A 244 -48.83 -34.84 103.95
CA VAL A 244 -49.20 -34.60 102.53
C VAL A 244 -48.52 -33.34 101.99
N VAL A 245 -48.39 -32.29 102.80
CA VAL A 245 -47.67 -31.06 102.42
C VAL A 245 -46.17 -31.32 102.34
N VAL A 246 -45.58 -32.01 103.31
CA VAL A 246 -44.14 -32.36 103.32
C VAL A 246 -43.81 -33.31 102.18
N GLY A 247 -44.64 -34.31 101.90
CA GLY A 247 -44.49 -35.21 100.75
C GLY A 247 -44.56 -34.46 99.41
N ARG A 248 -45.47 -33.48 99.29
CA ARG A 248 -45.57 -32.63 98.09
C ARG A 248 -44.40 -31.66 97.97
N VAL A 249 -43.93 -31.07 99.06
CA VAL A 249 -42.75 -30.20 99.08
C VAL A 249 -41.48 -30.99 98.76
N LYS A 250 -41.37 -32.23 99.25
CA LYS A 250 -40.25 -33.13 98.93
C LYS A 250 -40.30 -33.58 97.47
N GLY A 251 -41.48 -33.95 96.96
CA GLY A 251 -41.68 -34.27 95.54
C GLY A 251 -41.38 -33.07 94.64
N GLN A 252 -41.85 -31.87 94.99
CA GLN A 252 -41.53 -30.64 94.28
C GLN A 252 -40.05 -30.29 94.35
N LYS A 253 -39.35 -30.59 95.46
CA LYS A 253 -37.90 -30.39 95.57
C LYS A 253 -37.13 -31.35 94.67
N GLU A 254 -37.51 -32.62 94.62
CA GLU A 254 -36.90 -33.63 93.73
C GLU A 254 -37.19 -33.33 92.26
N GLU A 255 -38.39 -32.86 91.93
CA GLU A 255 -38.78 -32.40 90.60
C GLU A 255 -38.07 -31.09 90.21
N LEU A 256 -37.88 -30.17 91.17
CA LEU A 256 -37.09 -28.94 90.97
C LEU A 256 -35.61 -29.27 90.74
N GLU A 257 -35.03 -30.24 91.44
CA GLU A 257 -33.64 -30.66 91.20
C GLU A 257 -33.48 -31.41 89.88
N ARG A 258 -34.46 -32.23 89.48
CA ARG A 258 -34.49 -32.88 88.17
C ARG A 258 -34.59 -31.85 87.04
N THR A 259 -35.55 -30.94 87.10
CA THR A 259 -35.73 -29.86 86.12
C THR A 259 -34.54 -28.91 86.13
N ARG A 260 -33.90 -28.66 87.27
CA ARG A 260 -32.67 -27.88 87.33
C ARG A 260 -31.51 -28.59 86.62
N GLY A 261 -31.38 -29.90 86.75
CA GLY A 261 -30.44 -30.72 85.97
C GLY A 261 -30.69 -30.60 84.47
N GLU A 262 -31.94 -30.80 84.04
CA GLU A 262 -32.38 -30.65 82.64
C GLU A 262 -32.11 -29.23 82.11
N VAL A 263 -32.34 -28.18 82.92
CA VAL A 263 -32.03 -26.80 82.55
C VAL A 263 -30.53 -26.57 82.39
N TYR A 264 -29.68 -27.21 83.21
CA TYR A 264 -28.23 -27.13 83.03
C TYR A 264 -27.77 -27.85 81.77
N ASP A 265 -28.30 -29.03 81.49
CA ASP A 265 -27.98 -29.80 80.27
C ASP A 265 -28.45 -29.05 79.02
N LEU A 266 -29.69 -28.55 79.01
CA LEU A 266 -30.21 -27.70 77.93
C LEU A 266 -29.39 -26.42 77.77
N ARG A 267 -28.97 -25.79 78.88
CA ARG A 267 -28.12 -24.59 78.80
C ARG A 267 -26.77 -24.93 78.18
N PHE A 268 -26.18 -26.06 78.56
CA PHE A 268 -24.92 -26.56 77.99
C PHE A 268 -25.07 -26.84 76.49
N GLU A 269 -26.10 -27.57 76.07
CA GLU A 269 -26.41 -27.84 74.67
C GLU A 269 -26.67 -26.57 73.86
N VAL A 270 -27.38 -25.59 74.43
CA VAL A 270 -27.59 -24.28 73.78
C VAL A 270 -26.27 -23.54 73.60
N THR A 271 -25.39 -23.53 74.61
CA THR A 271 -24.06 -22.91 74.47
C THR A 271 -23.17 -23.64 73.46
N LYS A 272 -23.18 -24.97 73.47
CA LYS A 272 -22.43 -25.79 72.50
C LYS A 272 -22.93 -25.54 71.08
N GLY A 273 -24.25 -25.58 70.87
CA GLY A 273 -24.86 -25.29 69.57
C GLY A 273 -24.72 -23.83 69.13
N ARG A 274 -24.52 -22.87 70.05
CA ARG A 274 -24.14 -21.49 69.67
C ARG A 274 -22.70 -21.43 69.18
N ALA A 275 -21.77 -22.06 69.88
CA ALA A 275 -20.37 -22.11 69.46
C ALA A 275 -20.19 -22.79 68.10
N GLU A 276 -20.89 -23.91 67.86
CA GLU A 276 -20.88 -24.60 66.57
C GLU A 276 -21.43 -23.72 65.43
N ARG A 277 -22.54 -23.01 65.66
CA ARG A 277 -23.10 -22.07 64.68
C ARG A 277 -22.20 -20.87 64.43
N ASP A 278 -21.51 -20.35 65.45
CA ASP A 278 -20.58 -19.24 65.28
C ASP A 278 -19.38 -19.63 64.40
N VAL A 279 -18.89 -20.87 64.52
CA VAL A 279 -17.87 -21.43 63.62
C VAL A 279 -18.41 -21.55 62.20
N GLU A 280 -19.60 -22.11 62.01
CA GLU A 280 -20.21 -22.24 60.68
C GLU A 280 -20.44 -20.87 60.01
N VAL A 281 -20.92 -19.88 60.76
CA VAL A 281 -21.08 -18.50 60.29
C VAL A 281 -19.74 -17.89 59.90
N ALA A 282 -18.67 -18.15 60.65
CA ALA A 282 -17.33 -17.66 60.32
C ALA A 282 -16.80 -18.30 59.02
N GLU A 283 -17.02 -19.60 58.81
CA GLU A 283 -16.64 -20.30 57.58
C GLU A 283 -17.43 -19.81 56.36
N VAL A 284 -18.75 -19.61 56.51
CA VAL A 284 -19.60 -19.07 55.43
C VAL A 284 -19.17 -17.65 55.07
N LYS A 285 -18.89 -16.80 56.06
CA LYS A 285 -18.36 -15.44 55.82
C LYS A 285 -17.01 -15.48 55.09
N LYS A 286 -16.12 -16.40 55.46
CA LYS A 286 -14.83 -16.57 54.78
C LYS A 286 -15.03 -16.96 53.31
N ARG A 287 -15.86 -17.97 53.03
CA ARG A 287 -16.18 -18.40 51.65
C ARG A 287 -16.86 -17.30 50.83
N ALA A 288 -17.73 -16.49 51.45
CA ALA A 288 -18.38 -15.37 50.78
C ALA A 288 -17.34 -14.30 50.35
N LYS A 289 -16.39 -13.99 51.23
CA LYS A 289 -15.29 -13.05 50.93
C LYS A 289 -14.37 -13.57 49.83
N GLU A 290 -14.00 -14.85 49.87
CA GLU A 290 -13.18 -15.49 48.82
C GLU A 290 -13.88 -15.43 47.45
N ARG A 291 -15.20 -15.69 47.40
CA ARG A 291 -15.99 -15.55 46.17
C ARG A 291 -16.09 -14.11 45.68
N GLU A 292 -16.22 -13.14 46.57
CA GLU A 292 -16.24 -11.72 46.20
C GLU A 292 -14.91 -11.28 45.57
N GLU A 293 -13.78 -11.71 46.17
CA GLU A 293 -12.45 -11.47 45.62
C GLU A 293 -12.25 -12.16 44.25
N GLU A 294 -12.75 -13.39 44.07
CA GLU A 294 -12.71 -14.11 42.80
C GLU A 294 -13.55 -13.41 41.71
N VAL A 295 -14.75 -12.94 42.05
CA VAL A 295 -15.61 -12.19 41.13
C VAL A 295 -14.95 -10.86 40.72
N LEU A 296 -14.34 -10.14 41.67
CA LEU A 296 -13.59 -8.91 41.38
C LEU A 296 -12.36 -9.18 40.51
N ALA A 297 -11.64 -10.29 40.75
CA ALA A 297 -10.52 -10.69 39.92
C ALA A 297 -10.96 -11.07 38.49
N SER A 298 -12.07 -11.80 38.36
CA SER A 298 -12.68 -12.14 37.07
C SER A 298 -13.15 -10.89 36.31
N GLY A 299 -13.78 -9.94 37.01
CA GLY A 299 -14.20 -8.66 36.45
C GLY A 299 -13.03 -7.85 35.89
N ARG A 300 -11.91 -7.74 36.63
CA ARG A 300 -10.69 -7.06 36.14
C ARG A 300 -10.11 -7.73 34.90
N ARG A 301 -10.04 -9.06 34.85
CA ARG A 301 -9.58 -9.80 33.65
C ARG A 301 -10.50 -9.57 32.46
N ALA A 302 -11.81 -9.56 32.67
CA ALA A 302 -12.79 -9.29 31.62
C ALA A 302 -12.66 -7.86 31.08
N GLU A 303 -12.43 -6.88 31.96
CA GLU A 303 -12.22 -5.48 31.56
C GLU A 303 -10.91 -5.29 30.78
N GLU A 304 -9.82 -5.91 31.22
CA GLU A 304 -8.54 -5.91 30.48
C GLU A 304 -8.69 -6.56 29.10
N ALA A 305 -9.39 -7.70 29.01
CA ALA A 305 -9.68 -8.34 27.74
C ALA A 305 -10.54 -7.46 26.82
N ALA A 306 -11.53 -6.76 27.37
CA ALA A 306 -12.36 -5.82 26.61
C ALA A 306 -11.54 -4.63 26.08
N ARG A 307 -10.64 -4.06 26.89
CA ARG A 307 -9.72 -3.00 26.44
C ARG A 307 -8.76 -3.49 25.36
N ALA A 308 -8.21 -4.69 25.50
CA ALA A 308 -7.33 -5.28 24.47
C ALA A 308 -8.09 -5.52 23.15
N LEU A 309 -9.34 -5.96 23.21
CA LEU A 309 -10.19 -6.14 22.03
C LEU A 309 -10.51 -4.80 21.36
N ALA A 310 -10.82 -3.77 22.15
CA ALA A 310 -11.07 -2.41 21.64
C ALA A 310 -9.83 -1.84 20.92
N GLY A 311 -8.63 -2.02 21.48
CA GLY A 311 -7.38 -1.60 20.83
C GLY A 311 -7.15 -2.32 19.49
N ARG A 312 -7.40 -3.64 19.44
CA ARG A 312 -7.33 -4.41 18.18
C ARG A 312 -8.32 -3.94 17.13
N MET A 313 -9.53 -3.55 17.53
CA MET A 313 -10.54 -3.02 16.61
C MET A 313 -10.08 -1.68 16.02
N GLU A 314 -9.53 -0.79 16.84
CA GLU A 314 -8.98 0.49 16.37
C GLU A 314 -7.81 0.30 15.39
N ASP A 315 -6.91 -0.64 15.67
CA ASP A 315 -5.79 -0.96 14.76
C ASP A 315 -6.29 -1.56 13.43
N LEU A 316 -7.32 -2.40 13.45
CA LEU A 316 -7.96 -2.92 12.25
C LEU A 316 -8.67 -1.82 11.44
N GLU A 317 -9.30 -0.86 12.09
CA GLU A 317 -9.92 0.30 11.43
C GLU A 317 -8.85 1.17 10.76
N ARG A 318 -7.74 1.48 11.45
CA ARG A 318 -6.60 2.21 10.85
C ARG A 318 -6.00 1.45 9.66
N SER A 319 -5.85 0.12 9.76
CA SER A 319 -5.37 -0.72 8.67
C SER A 319 -6.33 -0.71 7.47
N ARG A 320 -7.64 -0.73 7.73
CA ARG A 320 -8.68 -0.61 6.68
C ARG A 320 -8.65 0.76 6.00
N GLU A 321 -8.43 1.85 6.74
CA GLU A 321 -8.31 3.19 6.18
C GLU A 321 -7.04 3.33 5.32
N ALA A 322 -5.92 2.80 5.79
CA ALA A 322 -4.66 2.78 5.04
C ALA A 322 -4.81 2.01 3.71
N THR A 323 -5.37 0.80 3.75
CA THR A 323 -5.62 0.00 2.54
C THR A 323 -6.64 0.67 1.60
N SER A 324 -7.63 1.39 2.14
CA SER A 324 -8.57 2.18 1.32
C SER A 324 -7.88 3.35 0.61
N LEU A 325 -6.97 4.05 1.29
CA LEU A 325 -6.16 5.11 0.69
C LEU A 325 -5.25 4.59 -0.42
N GLU A 326 -4.57 3.46 -0.19
CA GLU A 326 -3.73 2.80 -1.22
C GLU A 326 -4.56 2.42 -2.45
N PHE A 327 -5.74 1.84 -2.25
CA PHE A 327 -6.64 1.51 -3.35
C PHE A 327 -7.08 2.75 -4.15
N ASN A 328 -7.37 3.86 -3.48
CA ASN A 328 -7.72 5.12 -4.14
C ASN A 328 -6.55 5.72 -4.94
N ILE A 329 -5.32 5.62 -4.42
CA ILE A 329 -4.11 6.04 -5.14
C ILE A 329 -3.92 5.19 -6.40
N LEU A 330 -4.01 3.85 -6.28
CA LEU A 330 -3.89 2.93 -7.41
C LEU A 330 -4.97 3.17 -8.47
N LYS A 331 -6.22 3.43 -8.04
CA LYS A 331 -7.32 3.79 -8.94
C LYS A 331 -7.01 5.09 -9.69
N GLY A 332 -6.52 6.12 -9.00
CA GLY A 332 -6.11 7.38 -9.63
C GLY A 332 -4.94 7.21 -10.63
N GLN A 333 -3.97 6.35 -10.32
CA GLN A 333 -2.87 6.02 -11.22
C GLN A 333 -3.36 5.29 -12.48
N LYS A 334 -4.27 4.33 -12.33
CA LYS A 334 -4.90 3.62 -13.45
C LYS A 334 -5.66 4.57 -14.37
N GLU A 335 -6.48 5.46 -13.81
CA GLU A 335 -7.21 6.46 -14.59
C GLU A 335 -6.28 7.42 -15.35
N LYS A 336 -5.15 7.80 -14.75
CA LYS A 336 -4.10 8.61 -15.40
C LYS A 336 -3.43 7.84 -16.55
N ALA A 337 -3.13 6.55 -16.35
CA ALA A 337 -2.56 5.69 -17.39
C ALA A 337 -3.54 5.51 -18.57
N ASP A 338 -4.82 5.28 -18.29
CA ASP A 338 -5.86 5.15 -19.32
C ASP A 338 -6.08 6.45 -20.09
N ARG A 339 -5.93 7.61 -19.44
CA ARG A 339 -5.97 8.91 -20.11
C ARG A 339 -4.78 9.07 -21.07
N LYS A 340 -3.56 8.81 -20.61
CA LYS A 340 -2.35 8.85 -21.47
C LYS A 340 -2.46 7.88 -22.65
N ARG A 341 -3.04 6.69 -22.43
CA ARG A 341 -3.27 5.70 -23.50
C ARG A 341 -4.25 6.23 -24.56
N ARG A 342 -5.30 6.94 -24.14
CA ARG A 342 -6.26 7.59 -25.06
C ARG A 342 -5.60 8.73 -25.85
N GLU A 343 -4.84 9.60 -25.19
CA GLU A 343 -4.09 10.70 -25.82
C GLU A 343 -3.09 10.16 -26.87
N ALA A 344 -2.31 9.12 -26.51
CA ALA A 344 -1.40 8.46 -27.45
C ALA A 344 -2.13 7.84 -28.65
N GLY A 345 -3.31 7.26 -28.43
CA GLY A 345 -4.18 6.74 -29.50
C GLY A 345 -4.71 7.84 -30.43
N GLU A 346 -4.94 9.05 -29.91
CA GLU A 346 -5.32 10.21 -30.71
C GLU A 346 -4.14 10.76 -31.52
N HIS A 347 -2.97 10.93 -30.90
CA HIS A 347 -1.75 11.32 -31.60
C HIS A 347 -1.40 10.34 -32.74
N LYS A 348 -1.52 9.03 -32.51
CA LYS A 348 -1.36 8.01 -33.55
C LYS A 348 -2.32 8.25 -34.73
N ARG A 349 -3.60 8.56 -34.46
CA ARG A 349 -4.59 8.84 -35.52
C ARG A 349 -4.26 10.11 -36.31
N ILE A 350 -3.78 11.15 -35.64
CA ILE A 350 -3.34 12.40 -36.29
C ILE A 350 -2.13 12.12 -37.20
N LEU A 351 -1.11 11.41 -36.70
CA LEU A 351 0.08 11.06 -37.47
C LEU A 351 -0.25 10.21 -38.69
N VAL A 352 -1.15 9.22 -38.55
CA VAL A 352 -1.60 8.40 -39.69
C VAL A 352 -2.26 9.27 -40.76
N LYS A 353 -3.13 10.22 -40.37
CA LYS A 353 -3.75 11.16 -41.32
C LYS A 353 -2.71 12.04 -42.02
N GLU A 354 -1.74 12.57 -41.29
CA GLU A 354 -0.68 13.41 -41.86
C GLU A 354 0.20 12.61 -42.83
N VAL A 355 0.57 11.37 -42.49
CA VAL A 355 1.34 10.49 -43.39
C VAL A 355 0.58 10.21 -44.68
N ILE A 356 -0.73 9.92 -44.60
CA ILE A 356 -1.57 9.72 -45.78
C ILE A 356 -1.61 11.00 -46.63
N ALA A 357 -1.79 12.18 -46.01
CA ALA A 357 -1.79 13.46 -46.72
C ALA A 357 -0.43 13.76 -47.38
N GLN A 358 0.69 13.48 -46.70
CA GLN A 358 2.03 13.62 -47.26
C GLN A 358 2.26 12.69 -48.46
N ARG A 359 1.81 11.42 -48.38
CA ARG A 359 1.88 10.49 -49.54
C ARG A 359 1.12 11.05 -50.74
N GLY A 360 -0.10 11.55 -50.53
CA GLY A 360 -0.87 12.20 -51.59
C GLY A 360 -0.17 13.42 -52.20
N ARG A 361 0.51 14.25 -51.38
CA ARG A 361 1.32 15.37 -51.88
C ARG A 361 2.50 14.89 -52.72
N VAL A 362 3.22 13.84 -52.27
CA VAL A 362 4.35 13.26 -53.01
C VAL A 362 3.88 12.71 -54.37
N GLU A 363 2.78 11.97 -54.40
CA GLU A 363 2.19 11.46 -55.65
C GLU A 363 1.79 12.60 -56.60
N TYR A 364 1.16 13.66 -56.07
CA TYR A 364 0.83 14.85 -56.85
C TYR A 364 2.06 15.51 -57.49
N TYR A 365 3.14 15.71 -56.72
CA TYR A 365 4.37 16.31 -57.25
C TYR A 365 5.09 15.39 -58.24
N ALA A 366 5.08 14.07 -58.00
CA ALA A 366 5.64 13.10 -58.93
C ALA A 366 4.92 13.16 -60.30
N GLU A 367 3.58 13.22 -60.29
CA GLU A 367 2.80 13.33 -61.53
C GLU A 367 3.01 14.68 -62.23
N ARG A 368 3.04 15.79 -61.47
CA ARG A 368 3.37 17.11 -62.02
C ARG A 368 4.76 17.14 -62.65
N ASN A 369 5.75 16.50 -62.04
CA ASN A 369 7.10 16.42 -62.59
C ASN A 369 7.14 15.60 -63.89
N ARG A 370 6.44 14.47 -63.97
CA ARG A 370 6.29 13.70 -65.23
C ARG A 370 5.70 14.55 -66.35
N LEU A 371 4.66 15.33 -66.05
CA LEU A 371 4.04 16.23 -67.04
C LEU A 371 4.99 17.35 -67.48
N LEU A 372 5.79 17.90 -66.56
CA LEU A 372 6.81 18.90 -66.88
C LEU A 372 7.95 18.31 -67.72
N GLU A 373 8.44 17.12 -67.38
CA GLU A 373 9.45 16.39 -68.15
C GLU A 373 8.96 16.15 -69.59
N ALA A 374 7.75 15.63 -69.75
CA ALA A 374 7.13 15.44 -71.07
C ALA A 374 6.99 16.77 -71.85
N SER A 375 6.70 17.89 -71.17
CA SER A 375 6.67 19.20 -71.80
C SER A 375 8.04 19.70 -72.24
N VAL A 376 9.08 19.49 -71.42
CA VAL A 376 10.47 19.82 -71.73
C VAL A 376 10.95 19.01 -72.94
N ASP A 377 10.66 17.72 -72.99
CA ASP A 377 11.07 16.87 -74.11
C ASP A 377 10.38 17.25 -75.42
N ARG A 378 9.09 17.60 -75.39
CA ARG A 378 8.40 18.20 -76.56
C ARG A 378 9.08 19.48 -77.04
N LYS A 379 9.51 20.36 -76.13
CA LYS A 379 10.23 21.60 -76.48
C LYS A 379 11.63 21.30 -77.04
N LYS A 380 12.35 20.31 -76.49
CA LYS A 380 13.66 19.88 -77.01
C LYS A 380 13.53 19.36 -78.44
N GLU A 381 12.53 18.53 -78.72
CA GLU A 381 12.32 18.01 -80.07
C GLU A 381 11.95 19.13 -81.05
N GLY A 382 11.15 20.12 -80.61
CA GLY A 382 10.88 21.33 -81.39
C GLY A 382 12.14 22.16 -81.68
N ILE A 383 13.02 22.35 -80.69
CA ILE A 383 14.31 23.05 -80.87
C ILE A 383 15.20 22.29 -81.84
N LYS A 384 15.25 20.96 -81.73
CA LYS A 384 16.00 20.09 -82.64
C LYS A 384 15.49 20.24 -84.08
N GLY A 385 14.18 20.22 -84.29
CA GLY A 385 13.56 20.49 -85.58
C GLY A 385 13.89 21.87 -86.15
N MET A 386 13.84 22.93 -85.33
CA MET A 386 14.25 24.28 -85.76
C MET A 386 15.75 24.34 -86.12
N ARG A 387 16.62 23.65 -85.38
CA ARG A 387 18.06 23.56 -85.70
C ARG A 387 18.31 22.86 -87.03
N GLU A 388 17.54 21.82 -87.34
CA GLU A 388 17.55 21.13 -88.63
C GLU A 388 17.21 22.09 -89.77
N GLN A 389 16.09 22.82 -89.65
CA GLN A 389 15.64 23.81 -90.63
C GLN A 389 16.66 24.93 -90.84
N ILE A 390 17.26 25.44 -89.76
CA ILE A 390 18.32 26.46 -89.85
C ILE A 390 19.53 25.92 -90.61
N ARG A 391 19.89 24.65 -90.41
CA ARG A 391 21.01 24.03 -91.13
C ARG A 391 20.71 23.91 -92.63
N GLU A 392 19.53 23.41 -92.99
CA GLU A 392 19.11 23.32 -94.40
C GLU A 392 19.09 24.69 -95.09
N LEU A 393 18.59 25.72 -94.40
CA LEU A 393 18.60 27.09 -94.92
C LEU A 393 20.03 27.62 -95.13
N LYS A 394 20.95 27.34 -94.20
CA LYS A 394 22.36 27.69 -94.34
C LYS A 394 23.00 26.97 -95.53
N GLU A 395 22.73 25.68 -95.72
CA GLU A 395 23.24 24.92 -96.86
C GLU A 395 22.73 25.47 -98.20
N LYS A 396 21.43 25.81 -98.28
CA LYS A 396 20.85 26.48 -99.45
C LYS A 396 21.48 27.84 -99.72
N LEU A 397 21.71 28.64 -98.68
CA LEU A 397 22.36 29.95 -98.81
C LEU A 397 23.78 29.82 -99.36
N VAL A 398 24.58 28.90 -98.81
CA VAL A 398 25.95 28.61 -99.30
C VAL A 398 25.94 28.14 -100.76
N ALA A 399 24.96 27.32 -101.15
CA ALA A 399 24.82 26.90 -102.54
C ALA A 399 24.49 28.08 -103.48
N GLN A 400 23.64 29.01 -103.05
CA GLN A 400 23.33 30.23 -103.80
C GLN A 400 24.54 31.17 -103.91
N GLU A 401 25.30 31.35 -102.83
CA GLU A 401 26.54 32.13 -102.84
C GLU A 401 27.56 31.56 -103.84
N ARG A 402 27.72 30.23 -103.91
CA ARG A 402 28.58 29.57 -104.90
C ARG A 402 28.11 29.77 -106.34
N LEU A 403 26.80 29.71 -106.59
CA LEU A 403 26.23 29.99 -107.90
C LEU A 403 26.50 31.44 -108.33
N LEU A 404 26.30 32.41 -107.42
CA LEU A 404 26.60 33.82 -107.68
C LEU A 404 28.08 34.04 -107.97
N GLN A 405 28.98 33.40 -107.21
CA GLN A 405 30.42 33.48 -107.46
C GLN A 405 30.84 32.90 -108.82
N ALA A 406 30.11 31.91 -109.35
CA ALA A 406 30.37 31.34 -110.67
C ALA A 406 29.86 32.21 -111.84
N MET A 407 29.00 33.19 -111.56
CA MET A 407 28.44 34.10 -112.57
C MET A 407 29.26 35.40 -112.75
N VAL A 408 30.17 35.69 -111.83
CA VAL A 408 31.12 36.82 -111.89
C VAL A 408 32.43 36.33 -112.47
#